data_AF-A0A232FD99-F1
#
_entry.id   AF-A0A232FD99-F1
#
_cell.length_a   1.000
_cell.length_b   1.000
_cell.length_c   1.000
_cell.angle_alpha   90.00
_cell.angle_beta   90.00
_cell.angle_gamma   90.00
#
_symmetry.space_group_name_H-M   'P 1'
#
loop_
_entity.id
_entity.type
_entity.pdbx_description
1 polymer ?
#
loop_
_entity_poly.entity_id
_entity_poly.type
_entity_poly.pdbx_seq_one_letter_code
_entity_poly.pdbx_strand_id
1 'polypeptide(L)'
;MAFRPNEAHLAVMRALWQEDMGDEDHNGPVAVDGRVNNRGVQKLTEENLNAVIKVLTNDPFQAVKRLPQRLNLNVTEQTIRTNLKKRLNIKYCKAASKIQLQYANRNQRLQYALQFQIGTEEQW
;
A
#
# COMPACT_ATOMS: atom_id res chain seq x y z
N MET A 1 -14.49 -5.26 55.89
CA MET A 1 -15.50 -6.33 55.75
C MET A 1 -15.70 -6.57 54.27
N ALA A 2 -15.39 -7.77 53.75
CA ALA A 2 -15.59 -8.11 52.35
C ALA A 2 -17.06 -8.49 52.12
N PHE A 3 -17.70 -7.87 51.14
CA PHE A 3 -19.09 -8.16 50.76
C PHE A 3 -19.14 -9.58 50.17
N ARG A 4 -19.83 -10.50 50.85
CA ARG A 4 -20.13 -11.84 50.32
C ARG A 4 -21.52 -11.78 49.70
N PRO A 5 -21.67 -11.98 48.38
CA PRO A 5 -22.99 -12.02 47.77
C PRO A 5 -23.82 -13.15 48.40
N ASN A 6 -25.08 -12.88 48.72
CA ASN A 6 -26.01 -13.92 49.15
C ASN A 6 -26.39 -14.82 47.96
N GLU A 7 -26.84 -16.04 48.23
CA GLU A 7 -27.20 -17.00 47.17
C GLU A 7 -28.28 -16.47 46.22
N ALA A 8 -29.17 -15.60 46.71
CA ALA A 8 -30.18 -14.93 45.89
C ALA A 8 -29.54 -14.02 44.82
N HIS A 9 -28.48 -13.28 45.15
CA HIS A 9 -27.76 -12.43 44.20
C HIS A 9 -27.04 -13.26 43.13
N LEU A 10 -26.48 -14.41 43.52
CA LEU A 10 -25.85 -15.34 42.58
C LEU A 10 -26.88 -16.03 41.66
N ALA A 11 -28.08 -16.32 42.15
CA ALA A 11 -29.17 -16.87 41.36
C ALA A 11 -29.70 -15.87 40.33
N VAL A 12 -29.87 -14.60 40.71
CA VAL A 12 -30.25 -13.51 39.79
C VAL A 12 -29.18 -13.30 38.73
N MET A 13 -27.89 -13.33 39.11
CA MET A 13 -26.82 -13.26 38.11
C MET A 13 -26.81 -14.47 37.20
N ARG A 14 -26.99 -15.71 37.68
CA ARG A 14 -27.08 -16.88 36.78
C ARG A 14 -28.27 -16.79 35.82
N ALA A 15 -29.43 -16.32 36.28
CA ALA A 15 -30.59 -16.13 35.42
C ALA A 15 -30.33 -15.08 34.33
N LEU A 16 -29.72 -13.95 34.67
CA LEU A 16 -29.32 -12.92 33.69
C LEU A 16 -28.33 -13.46 32.64
N TRP A 17 -27.39 -14.32 33.05
CA TRP A 17 -26.43 -14.95 32.14
C TRP A 17 -27.03 -16.11 31.33
N GLN A 18 -28.12 -16.73 31.80
CA GLN A 18 -28.87 -17.75 31.07
C GLN A 18 -29.86 -17.15 30.07
N GLU A 19 -30.42 -15.98 30.34
CA GLU A 19 -31.26 -15.24 29.37
C GLU A 19 -30.45 -14.67 28.20
N ASP A 20 -29.19 -14.26 28.44
CA ASP A 20 -28.29 -13.74 27.39
C ASP A 20 -27.70 -14.85 26.49
N MET A 21 -27.86 -16.11 26.91
CA MET A 21 -27.50 -17.32 26.16
C MET A 21 -28.76 -18.07 25.70
N GLY A 22 -29.80 -17.32 25.31
CA GLY A 22 -30.97 -17.87 24.64
C GLY A 22 -30.54 -18.73 23.46
N ASP A 23 -31.14 -19.91 23.35
CA ASP A 23 -30.86 -20.96 22.38
C ASP A 23 -30.40 -20.39 21.03
N GLU A 24 -29.14 -20.65 20.67
CA GLU A 24 -28.68 -20.47 19.30
C GLU A 24 -29.53 -21.40 18.42
N ASP A 25 -30.67 -20.91 17.94
CA ASP A 25 -31.42 -21.51 16.86
C ASP A 25 -30.43 -21.70 15.71
N HIS A 26 -29.98 -22.94 15.50
CA HIS A 26 -29.12 -23.36 14.40
C HIS A 26 -29.82 -23.25 13.02
N ASN A 27 -30.90 -22.47 12.94
CA ASN A 27 -31.76 -22.30 11.78
C ASN A 27 -32.08 -20.82 11.49
N GLY A 28 -31.26 -19.88 11.97
CA GLY A 28 -31.19 -18.54 11.38
C GLY A 28 -30.58 -18.61 9.97
N PRO A 29 -30.87 -17.66 9.06
CA PRO A 29 -30.13 -17.59 7.80
C PRO A 29 -28.66 -17.48 8.16
N VAL A 30 -27.87 -18.50 7.79
CA VAL A 30 -26.42 -18.51 7.96
C VAL A 30 -25.95 -17.13 7.57
N ALA A 31 -25.33 -16.41 8.51
CA ALA A 31 -24.74 -15.11 8.23
C ALA A 31 -23.72 -15.34 7.12
N VAL A 32 -24.14 -15.10 5.88
CA VAL A 32 -23.27 -15.23 4.73
C VAL A 32 -22.25 -14.14 4.92
N ASP A 33 -20.99 -14.51 5.17
CA ASP A 33 -19.90 -13.56 5.19
C ASP A 33 -20.00 -12.75 3.88
N GLY A 34 -20.43 -11.49 4.01
CA GLY A 34 -20.67 -10.57 2.90
C GLY A 34 -19.38 -10.19 2.18
N ARG A 35 -18.24 -10.75 2.58
CA ARG A 35 -17.05 -10.85 1.75
C ARG A 35 -17.39 -11.69 0.53
N VAL A 36 -17.96 -11.01 -0.47
CA VAL A 36 -17.98 -11.41 -1.88
C VAL A 36 -16.70 -12.19 -2.12
N ASN A 37 -16.86 -13.49 -2.36
CA ASN A 37 -15.78 -14.43 -2.64
C ASN A 37 -14.66 -13.69 -3.33
N ASN A 38 -13.64 -13.33 -2.55
CA ASN A 38 -12.55 -12.49 -2.98
C ASN A 38 -11.68 -13.44 -3.80
N ARG A 39 -12.17 -13.81 -5.00
CA ARG A 39 -11.46 -14.58 -6.02
C ARG A 39 -10.24 -13.73 -6.26
N GLY A 40 -9.18 -14.10 -5.55
CA GLY A 40 -8.07 -13.21 -5.31
C GLY A 40 -7.59 -12.68 -6.65
N VAL A 41 -7.51 -11.35 -6.75
CA VAL A 41 -6.77 -10.70 -7.84
C VAL A 41 -5.50 -11.51 -8.04
N GLN A 42 -5.30 -12.05 -9.26
CA GLN A 42 -4.20 -12.97 -9.52
C GLN A 42 -2.90 -12.39 -8.94
N LYS A 43 -2.20 -13.21 -8.16
CA LYS A 43 -0.94 -12.79 -7.54
C LYS A 43 0.05 -12.50 -8.67
N LEU A 44 0.73 -11.36 -8.58
CA LEU A 44 1.82 -11.04 -9.51
C LEU A 44 2.95 -12.05 -9.31
N THR A 45 3.21 -12.87 -10.32
CA THR A 45 4.30 -13.86 -10.32
C THR A 45 5.66 -13.18 -10.45
N GLU A 46 6.73 -13.90 -10.16
CA GLU A 46 8.11 -13.39 -10.29
C GLU A 46 8.45 -13.00 -11.73
N GLU A 47 8.01 -13.81 -12.69
CA GLU A 47 8.23 -13.58 -14.12
C GLU A 47 7.56 -12.29 -14.57
N ASN A 48 6.32 -12.06 -14.14
CA ASN A 48 5.57 -10.84 -14.44
C ASN A 48 6.23 -9.62 -13.79
N LEU A 49 6.77 -9.78 -12.58
CA LEU A 49 7.52 -8.71 -11.91
C LEU A 49 8.79 -8.37 -12.68
N ASN A 50 9.55 -9.37 -13.13
CA ASN A 50 10.76 -9.16 -13.94
C ASN A 50 10.45 -8.47 -15.28
N ALA A 51 9.34 -8.82 -15.93
CA ALA A 51 8.88 -8.13 -17.13
C ALA A 51 8.55 -6.65 -16.86
N VAL A 52 7.87 -6.37 -15.74
CA VAL A 52 7.59 -5.00 -15.29
C VAL A 52 8.89 -4.22 -15.01
N ILE A 53 9.86 -4.83 -14.33
CA ILE A 53 11.17 -4.21 -14.06
C ILE A 53 11.86 -3.86 -15.37
N LYS A 54 11.93 -4.80 -16.32
CA LYS A 54 12.60 -4.57 -17.60
C LYS A 54 12.01 -3.38 -18.37
N VAL A 55 10.68 -3.23 -18.34
CA VAL A 55 10.02 -2.06 -18.94
C VAL A 55 10.38 -0.77 -18.21
N LEU A 56 10.38 -0.77 -16.87
CA LEU A 56 10.73 0.40 -16.08
C LEU A 56 12.22 0.78 -16.15
N THR A 57 13.11 -0.18 -16.39
CA THR A 57 14.53 0.09 -16.64
C THR A 57 14.73 0.78 -17.99
N ASN A 58 13.99 0.36 -19.01
CA ASN A 58 14.07 0.95 -20.36
C ASN A 58 13.35 2.31 -20.44
N ASP A 59 12.23 2.46 -19.73
CA ASP A 59 11.45 3.70 -19.65
C ASP A 59 10.99 3.95 -18.20
N PRO A 60 11.80 4.70 -17.41
CA PRO A 60 11.49 5.00 -16.02
C PRO A 60 10.25 5.87 -15.82
N PHE A 61 9.77 6.55 -16.87
CA PHE A 61 8.61 7.43 -16.82
C PHE A 61 7.32 6.74 -17.31
N GLN A 62 7.40 5.45 -17.64
CA GLN A 62 6.26 4.66 -18.04
C GLN A 62 5.20 4.62 -16.93
N ALA A 63 4.00 5.10 -17.25
CA ALA A 63 2.88 5.09 -16.31
C ALA A 63 2.48 3.65 -15.94
N VAL A 64 2.49 3.34 -14.63
CA VAL A 64 2.16 2.00 -14.09
C VAL A 64 0.75 1.56 -14.48
N LYS A 65 -0.22 2.50 -14.59
CA LYS A 65 -1.58 2.25 -15.09
C LYS A 65 -1.64 1.56 -16.46
N ARG A 66 -0.66 1.82 -17.33
CA ARG A 66 -0.60 1.27 -18.69
C ARG A 66 0.15 -0.06 -18.76
N LEU A 67 0.88 -0.45 -17.70
CA LEU A 67 1.68 -1.67 -17.68
C LEU A 67 0.84 -2.96 -17.78
N PRO A 68 -0.32 -3.11 -17.11
CA PRO A 68 -1.14 -4.31 -17.24
C PRO A 68 -1.54 -4.58 -18.70
N GLN A 69 -1.99 -3.56 -19.42
CA GLN A 69 -2.37 -3.67 -20.83
C GLN A 69 -1.16 -3.91 -21.73
N ARG A 70 -0.05 -3.20 -21.51
CA ARG A 70 1.17 -3.32 -22.33
C ARG A 70 1.83 -4.70 -22.21
N LEU A 71 1.71 -5.35 -21.05
CA LEU A 71 2.32 -6.64 -20.75
C LEU A 71 1.30 -7.80 -20.75
N ASN A 72 0.05 -7.55 -21.16
CA ASN A 72 -1.05 -8.52 -21.11
C ASN A 72 -1.20 -9.22 -19.75
N LEU A 73 -1.01 -8.47 -18.66
CA LEU A 73 -1.11 -8.98 -17.30
C LEU A 73 -2.54 -8.80 -16.78
N ASN A 74 -3.15 -9.89 -16.32
CA ASN A 74 -4.45 -9.86 -15.65
C ASN A 74 -4.31 -9.48 -14.16
N VAL A 75 -3.67 -8.33 -13.89
CA VAL A 75 -3.42 -7.81 -12.55
C VAL A 75 -3.76 -6.33 -12.49
N THR A 76 -4.27 -5.89 -11.34
CA THR A 76 -4.59 -4.47 -11.16
C THR A 76 -3.33 -3.62 -11.05
N GLU A 77 -3.43 -2.35 -11.45
CA GLU A 77 -2.38 -1.35 -11.24
C GLU A 77 -1.91 -1.31 -9.78
N GLN A 78 -2.85 -1.40 -8.84
CA GLN A 78 -2.56 -1.33 -7.41
C GLN A 78 -1.71 -2.52 -6.94
N THR A 79 -1.95 -3.71 -7.49
CA THR A 79 -1.13 -4.90 -7.23
C THR A 79 0.30 -4.67 -7.69
N ILE A 80 0.51 -4.11 -8.89
CA ILE A 80 1.85 -3.80 -9.41
C ILE A 80 2.54 -2.77 -8.52
N ARG A 81 1.88 -1.64 -8.21
CA ARG A 81 2.43 -0.59 -7.33
C ARG A 81 2.86 -1.13 -5.97
N THR A 82 2.03 -1.99 -5.38
CA THR A 82 2.31 -2.60 -4.07
C THR A 82 3.54 -3.51 -4.13
N ASN A 83 3.67 -4.31 -5.19
CA ASN A 83 4.82 -5.19 -5.38
C ASN A 83 6.11 -4.40 -5.66
N LEU A 84 6.07 -3.38 -6.50
CA LEU A 84 7.21 -2.49 -6.75
C LEU A 84 7.72 -1.83 -5.46
N LYS A 85 6.79 -1.34 -4.62
CA LYS A 85 7.13 -0.73 -3.33
C LYS A 85 7.70 -1.74 -2.33
N LYS A 86 7.03 -2.89 -2.14
CA LYS A 86 7.40 -3.85 -1.08
C LYS A 86 8.63 -4.68 -1.44
N ARG A 87 8.77 -5.08 -2.71
CA ARG A 87 9.78 -6.07 -3.13
C ARG A 87 11.04 -5.42 -3.69
N LEU A 88 10.91 -4.25 -4.33
CA LEU A 88 12.00 -3.59 -5.03
C LEU A 88 12.34 -2.20 -4.46
N ASN A 89 11.59 -1.74 -3.45
CA ASN A 89 11.71 -0.39 -2.89
C ASN A 89 11.59 0.74 -3.93
N ILE A 90 10.95 0.47 -5.08
CA ILE A 90 10.70 1.47 -6.12
C ILE A 90 9.44 2.23 -5.72
N LYS A 91 9.60 3.52 -5.41
CA LYS A 91 8.50 4.40 -5.00
C LYS A 91 8.07 5.25 -6.19
N TYR A 92 6.75 5.39 -6.34
CA TYR A 92 6.19 6.42 -7.21
C TYR A 92 6.41 7.78 -6.54
N CYS A 93 7.33 8.56 -7.08
CA CYS A 93 7.55 9.94 -6.68
C CYS A 93 6.91 10.86 -7.71
N LYS A 94 6.28 11.94 -7.26
CA LYS A 94 5.91 13.03 -8.16
C LYS A 94 7.20 13.56 -8.77
N ALA A 95 7.28 13.60 -10.10
CA ALA A 95 8.43 14.20 -10.78
C ALA A 95 8.62 15.61 -10.24
N ALA A 96 9.87 15.97 -9.89
CA ALA A 96 10.18 17.32 -9.49
C ALA A 96 9.77 18.26 -10.63
N SER A 97 8.93 19.25 -10.33
CA SER A 97 8.59 20.26 -11.32
C SER A 97 9.87 21.03 -11.62
N LYS A 98 10.38 20.91 -12.85
CA LYS A 98 11.46 21.78 -13.28
C LYS A 98 10.93 23.21 -13.26
N ILE A 99 11.53 24.06 -12.45
CA ILE A 99 11.30 25.51 -12.56
C ILE A 99 11.89 25.90 -13.91
N GLN A 100 11.05 26.45 -14.78
CA GLN A 100 11.50 26.94 -16.08
C GLN A 100 12.33 28.21 -15.83
N LEU A 101 13.65 28.07 -15.88
CA LEU A 101 14.54 29.21 -15.73
C LEU A 101 14.46 30.06 -16.99
N GLN A 102 14.21 31.37 -16.82
CA GLN A 102 14.43 32.33 -17.88
C GLN A 102 15.90 32.29 -18.32
N TYR A 103 16.15 32.57 -19.61
CA TYR A 103 17.48 32.41 -20.21
C TYR A 103 18.58 33.19 -19.46
N ALA A 104 18.27 34.40 -18.98
CA ALA A 104 19.20 35.22 -18.19
C ALA A 104 19.61 34.54 -16.88
N ASN A 105 18.63 33.98 -16.14
CA ASN A 105 18.86 33.29 -14.87
C ASN A 105 19.65 31.99 -15.05
N ARG A 106 19.51 31.33 -16.21
CA ARG A 106 20.30 30.14 -16.54
C ARG A 106 21.79 30.48 -16.68
N ASN A 107 22.12 31.58 -17.37
CA ASN A 107 23.51 31.97 -17.59
C ASN A 107 24.20 32.42 -16.30
N GLN A 108 23.51 33.19 -15.46
CA GLN A 108 24.03 33.58 -14.14
C GLN A 108 24.33 32.37 -13.25
N ARG A 109 23.43 31.37 -13.24
CA ARG A 109 23.62 30.13 -12.47
C ARG A 109 24.78 29.28 -13.00
N LEU A 110 24.95 29.21 -14.32
CA LEU A 110 26.09 28.53 -14.94
C LEU A 110 27.41 29.21 -14.59
N GLN A 111 27.47 30.54 -14.67
CA GLN A 111 28.66 31.30 -14.28
C GLN A 111 29.01 31.11 -12.80
N TYR A 112 28.01 31.15 -11.92
CA TYR A 112 28.20 30.85 -10.50
C TYR A 112 28.73 29.42 -10.30
N ALA A 113 28.13 28.42 -10.93
CA ALA A 113 28.58 27.03 -10.80
C ALA A 113 30.01 26.79 -11.33
N LEU A 114 30.39 27.48 -12.41
CA LEU A 114 31.76 27.43 -12.95
C LEU A 114 32.76 28.14 -12.03
N GLN A 115 32.36 29.28 -11.45
CA GLN A 115 33.20 30.07 -10.55
C GLN A 115 33.43 29.38 -9.20
N PHE A 116 32.42 28.66 -8.70
CA PHE A 116 32.45 27.94 -7.44
C PHE A 116 32.44 26.43 -7.68
N GLN A 117 33.24 25.96 -8.64
CA GLN A 117 33.46 24.54 -8.90
C GLN A 117 33.53 23.79 -7.56
N ILE A 118 32.55 22.92 -7.33
CA ILE A 118 32.52 22.06 -6.15
C ILE A 118 33.90 21.40 -6.09
N GLY A 119 34.58 21.60 -4.96
CA GLY A 119 36.00 21.30 -4.79
C GLY A 119 36.41 19.94 -5.34
N THR A 120 37.69 19.84 -5.72
CA THR A 120 38.33 18.55 -5.98
C THR A 120 38.06 17.59 -4.82
N GLU A 121 38.00 16.30 -5.12
CA GLU A 121 37.65 15.18 -4.20
C GLU A 121 38.32 15.24 -2.81
N GLU A 122 39.44 15.95 -2.70
CA GLU A 122 40.17 16.24 -1.46
C GLU A 122 39.44 17.16 -0.45
N GLN A 123 38.36 17.83 -0.86
CA GLN A 123 37.58 18.75 -0.01
C GLN A 123 36.26 18.16 0.54
N TRP A 124 35.94 16.90 0.20
CA TRP A 124 34.72 16.21 0.65
C TRP A 124 34.99 15.18 1.75
#